data_AF-A0A2U9IBL1-F1
#
_entry.id   AF-A0A2U9IBL1-F1
#
_cell.length_a   1.000
_cell.length_b   1.000
_cell.length_c   1.000
_cell.angle_alpha   90.00
_cell.angle_beta   90.00
_cell.angle_gamma   90.00
#
_symmetry.space_group_name_H-M   'P 1'
#
loop_
_entity.id
_entity.type
_entity.pdbx_description
1 polymer ?
#
loop_
_entity_poly.entity_id
_entity_poly.type
_entity_poly.pdbx_seq_one_letter_code
_entity_poly.pdbx_strand_id
1 'polypeptide(L)'
;MIGGNLSPTDLGIIILVAVLLFFGTSKIPELFRNMGKAVGEFKKGRLESEMEINQMQQTVPQTQVSQQPTQQTTPASSQANPQDLEKQIRDLQNQLEQLKKQQNQTTS
;
A
#
# COMPACT_ATOMS: atom_id res chain seq x y z
N MET A 1 -34.45 -31.50 14.56
CA MET A 1 -33.05 -31.04 14.55
C MET A 1 -32.96 -29.88 13.59
N ILE A 2 -32.92 -28.64 14.09
CA ILE A 2 -32.83 -27.42 13.26
C ILE A 2 -31.34 -27.12 13.08
N GLY A 3 -30.68 -27.90 12.21
CA GLY A 3 -29.33 -27.58 11.74
C GLY A 3 -29.45 -26.61 10.58
N GLY A 4 -29.64 -25.32 10.89
CA GLY A 4 -29.76 -24.26 9.89
C GLY A 4 -28.39 -23.96 9.28
N ASN A 5 -28.26 -24.13 7.97
CA ASN A 5 -27.13 -23.60 7.22
C ASN A 5 -27.26 -22.06 7.20
N LEU A 6 -26.62 -21.39 8.16
CA LEU A 6 -26.53 -19.94 8.19
C LEU A 6 -25.85 -19.47 6.90
N SER A 7 -26.62 -18.87 6.01
CA SER A 7 -26.08 -18.33 4.77
C SER A 7 -25.23 -17.09 5.10
N PRO A 8 -24.19 -16.78 4.32
CA PRO A 8 -23.39 -15.56 4.51
C PRO A 8 -24.24 -14.28 4.59
N THR A 9 -25.38 -14.27 3.89
CA THR A 9 -26.38 -13.19 3.96
C THR A 9 -27.00 -13.05 5.35
N ASP A 10 -27.40 -14.16 5.99
CA ASP A 10 -28.00 -14.16 7.32
C ASP A 10 -27.00 -13.64 8.37
N LEU A 11 -25.75 -14.09 8.26
CA LEU A 11 -24.66 -13.62 9.12
C LEU A 11 -24.38 -12.12 8.92
N GLY A 12 -24.38 -11.65 7.67
CA GLY A 12 -24.19 -10.24 7.35
C GLY A 12 -25.26 -9.34 7.98
N ILE A 13 -26.53 -9.77 7.95
CA ILE A 13 -27.63 -9.04 8.58
C ILE A 13 -27.44 -8.98 10.11
N ILE A 14 -27.07 -10.09 10.74
CA ILE A 14 -26.84 -10.14 12.19
C ILE A 14 -25.71 -9.18 12.60
N ILE A 15 -24.60 -9.19 11.87
CA ILE A 15 -23.47 -8.28 12.14
C ILE A 15 -23.89 -6.82 11.95
N LEU A 16 -24.63 -6.51 10.87
CA LEU A 16 -25.10 -5.15 10.61
C LEU A 16 -26.01 -4.66 11.75
N VAL A 17 -26.97 -5.48 12.18
CA VAL A 17 -27.86 -5.15 13.31
C VAL A 17 -27.06 -4.97 14.60
N ALA A 18 -26.10 -5.85 14.89
CA ALA A 18 -25.24 -5.70 16.07
C ALA A 18 -24.49 -4.36 16.04
N VAL A 19 -23.82 -4.03 14.92
CA VAL A 19 -23.10 -2.76 14.78
C VAL A 19 -24.05 -1.57 14.93
N LEU A 20 -25.25 -1.62 14.37
CA LEU A 20 -26.25 -0.56 14.53
C LEU A 20 -26.76 -0.41 15.97
N LEU A 21 -26.84 -1.49 16.75
CA LEU A 21 -27.24 -1.42 18.16
C LEU A 21 -26.13 -0.87 19.06
N PHE A 22 -24.88 -1.29 18.84
CA PHE A 22 -23.74 -0.83 19.64
C PHE A 22 -23.28 0.58 19.27
N PHE A 23 -23.23 0.91 17.97
CA PHE A 23 -22.71 2.19 17.47
C PHE A 23 -23.82 3.18 17.08
N GLY A 24 -25.06 2.74 16.91
CA GLY A 24 -26.15 3.59 16.44
C GLY A 24 -26.11 3.86 14.93
N THR A 25 -27.26 4.28 14.38
CA THR A 25 -27.38 4.62 12.94
C THR A 25 -26.63 5.90 12.56
N SER A 26 -26.32 6.77 13.52
CA SER A 26 -25.69 8.07 13.27
C SER A 26 -24.17 7.99 13.10
N LYS A 27 -23.51 6.96 13.64
CA LYS A 27 -22.04 6.89 13.65
C LYS A 27 -21.44 6.42 12.35
N ILE A 28 -22.09 5.51 11.64
CA ILE A 28 -21.61 5.03 10.33
C ILE A 28 -21.55 6.17 9.28
N PRO A 29 -22.60 7.00 9.09
CA PRO A 29 -22.54 8.14 8.18
C PRO A 29 -21.53 9.22 8.60
N GLU A 30 -21.38 9.44 9.91
CA GLU A 30 -20.46 10.43 10.47
C GLU A 30 -19.00 10.02 10.22
N LEU A 31 -18.66 8.74 10.42
CA LEU A 31 -17.34 8.18 10.12
C LEU A 31 -17.01 8.31 8.64
N PHE A 32 -17.92 7.96 7.73
CA PHE A 32 -17.69 8.11 6.29
C PHE A 32 -17.49 9.57 5.88
N ARG A 33 -18.28 10.49 6.44
CA ARG A 33 -18.13 11.92 6.14
C ARG A 33 -16.78 12.46 6.60
N ASN A 34 -16.35 12.11 7.81
CA ASN A 34 -15.08 12.58 8.37
C ASN A 34 -13.88 11.93 7.68
N MET A 35 -13.95 10.63 7.39
CA MET A 35 -12.93 9.91 6.62
C MET A 35 -12.85 10.44 5.19
N GLY A 36 -13.97 10.68 4.52
CA GLY A 36 -14.01 11.24 3.17
C GLY A 36 -13.38 12.62 3.09
N LYS A 37 -13.63 13.48 4.10
CA LYS A 37 -12.94 14.77 4.23
C LYS A 37 -11.43 14.60 4.42
N ALA A 38 -11.01 13.73 5.34
CA ALA A 38 -9.59 13.49 5.61
C ALA A 38 -8.85 12.97 4.36
N VAL A 39 -9.43 12.00 3.65
CA VAL A 39 -8.87 11.46 2.40
C VAL A 39 -8.83 12.53 1.30
N GLY A 40 -9.87 13.36 1.19
CA GLY A 40 -9.93 14.45 0.22
C GLY A 40 -8.86 15.51 0.44
N GLU A 41 -8.71 16.00 1.67
CA GLU A 41 -7.68 16.99 2.03
C GLU A 41 -6.27 16.40 1.94
N PHE A 42 -6.08 15.13 2.30
CA PHE A 42 -4.81 14.43 2.09
C PHE A 42 -4.43 14.35 0.61
N LYS A 43 -5.38 14.05 -0.28
CA LYS A 43 -5.13 13.99 -1.72
C LYS A 43 -4.77 15.38 -2.29
N LYS A 44 -5.43 16.44 -1.83
CA LYS A 44 -5.08 17.83 -2.21
C LYS A 44 -3.66 18.18 -1.74
N GLY A 45 -3.36 17.96 -0.46
CA GLY A 45 -2.04 18.25 0.09
C GLY A 45 -0.91 17.46 -0.58
N ARG A 46 -1.19 16.21 -0.98
CA ARG A 46 -0.26 15.39 -1.80
C ARG A 46 0.04 16.03 -3.15
N LEU A 47 -1.01 16.45 -3.88
CA LEU A 47 -0.88 17.07 -5.19
C LEU A 47 -0.16 18.42 -5.12
N GLU A 48 -0.48 19.24 -4.12
CA GLU A 48 0.19 20.51 -3.84
C GLU A 48 1.67 20.28 -3.49
N SER A 49 1.97 19.30 -2.63
CA SER A 49 3.35 18.93 -2.29
C SER A 49 4.14 18.50 -3.53
N GLU A 50 3.55 17.69 -4.42
CA GLU A 50 4.21 17.26 -5.66
C GLU A 50 4.50 18.44 -6.59
N MET A 51 3.55 19.37 -6.73
CA MET A 51 3.74 20.59 -7.53
C MET A 51 4.80 21.52 -6.92
N GLU A 52 4.84 21.69 -5.60
CA GLU A 52 5.86 22.48 -4.92
C GLU A 52 7.26 21.86 -5.08
N ILE A 53 7.38 20.53 -4.91
CA ILE A 53 8.66 19.82 -5.09
C ILE A 53 9.17 19.97 -6.54
N ASN A 54 8.27 19.89 -7.54
CA ASN A 54 8.63 20.07 -8.94
C ASN A 54 9.06 21.52 -9.24
N GLN A 55 8.34 22.52 -8.71
CA GLN A 55 8.66 23.93 -8.92
C GLN A 55 9.95 24.35 -8.21
N MET A 56 10.23 23.81 -7.01
CA MET A 56 11.48 24.05 -6.30
C MET A 56 12.67 23.42 -7.05
N GLN A 57 12.52 22.25 -7.68
CA GLN A 57 13.58 21.65 -8.50
C GLN A 57 13.91 22.45 -9.75
N GLN A 58 12.99 23.28 -10.24
CA GLN A 58 13.20 24.09 -11.43
C GLN A 58 13.83 25.47 -11.15
N THR A 59 13.93 25.89 -9.88
CA THR A 59 14.39 27.25 -9.51
C THR A 59 15.59 27.36 -8.58
N VAL A 60 16.25 26.26 -8.15
CA VAL A 60 17.48 26.34 -7.33
C VAL A 60 18.59 25.41 -7.82
N PRO A 61 19.77 25.93 -8.23
CA PRO A 61 20.96 25.12 -8.32
C PRO A 61 21.36 24.65 -6.91
N GLN A 62 21.16 23.35 -6.67
CA GLN A 62 21.74 22.49 -5.64
C GLN A 62 22.41 23.23 -4.46
N THR A 63 21.66 23.51 -3.40
CA THR A 63 22.23 23.56 -2.05
C THR A 63 21.34 22.74 -1.13
N GLN A 64 21.94 21.67 -0.60
CA GLN A 64 21.35 20.75 0.36
C GLN A 64 20.87 21.52 1.58
N VAL A 65 19.56 21.53 1.85
CA VAL A 65 19.03 21.77 3.19
C VAL A 65 17.88 20.80 3.42
N SER A 66 18.16 19.79 4.24
CA SER A 66 17.19 18.92 4.89
C SER A 66 16.07 19.74 5.54
N GLN A 67 14.83 19.52 5.11
CA GLN A 67 13.66 19.84 5.92
C GLN A 67 12.80 18.58 6.04
N GLN A 68 13.12 17.83 7.09
CA GLN A 68 12.44 16.61 7.53
C GLN A 68 11.48 17.00 8.66
N PRO A 69 10.17 16.79 8.54
CA PRO A 69 9.33 16.66 9.72
C PRO A 69 9.61 15.28 10.31
N THR A 70 10.18 15.27 11.51
CA THR A 70 10.38 14.10 12.37
C THR A 70 9.10 13.27 12.49
N GLN A 71 9.09 12.08 11.87
CA GLN A 71 8.28 10.95 12.33
C GLN A 71 9.22 9.76 12.53
N GLN A 72 9.55 9.54 13.79
CA GLN A 72 10.35 8.46 14.29
C GLN A 72 9.45 7.23 14.49
N THR A 73 9.47 6.32 13.53
CA THR A 73 9.28 4.87 13.69
C THR A 73 9.87 4.21 12.44
N THR A 74 11.03 3.59 12.59
CA THR A 74 11.59 2.61 11.63
C THR A 74 11.57 1.26 12.37
N PRO A 75 11.28 0.13 11.70
CA PRO A 75 12.24 -0.40 10.73
C PRO A 75 11.59 -0.82 9.40
N ALA A 76 12.31 -0.51 8.31
CA ALA A 76 12.39 -1.28 7.07
C ALA A 76 11.10 -1.93 6.55
N SER A 77 10.36 -1.21 5.70
CA SER A 77 9.77 -1.84 4.53
C SER A 77 10.50 -1.27 3.31
N SER A 78 11.30 -2.14 2.70
CA SER A 78 11.91 -1.95 1.40
C SER A 78 10.90 -1.31 0.48
N GLN A 79 11.19 -0.08 0.09
CA GLN A 79 10.60 0.52 -1.09
C GLN A 79 10.86 -0.50 -2.20
N ALA A 80 9.82 -1.21 -2.64
CA ALA A 80 9.89 -2.10 -3.79
C ALA A 80 10.07 -1.21 -5.01
N ASN A 81 11.30 -0.73 -5.17
CA ASN A 81 11.74 0.03 -6.30
C ASN A 81 11.63 -0.91 -7.51
N PRO A 82 10.82 -0.59 -8.52
CA PRO A 82 10.62 -1.47 -9.67
C PRO A 82 11.94 -1.84 -10.36
N GLN A 83 12.97 -1.00 -10.23
CA GLN A 83 14.31 -1.29 -10.74
C GLN A 83 15.03 -2.42 -10.00
N ASP A 84 14.83 -2.55 -8.69
CA ASP A 84 15.43 -3.61 -7.89
C ASP A 84 14.75 -4.95 -8.18
N LEU A 85 13.44 -4.94 -8.46
CA LEU A 85 12.70 -6.11 -8.91
C LEU A 85 13.18 -6.56 -10.31
N GLU A 86 13.41 -5.63 -11.23
CA GLU A 86 13.95 -5.93 -12.56
C GLU A 86 15.37 -6.52 -12.49
N LYS A 87 16.23 -5.98 -11.63
CA LYS A 87 17.55 -6.56 -11.34
C LYS A 87 17.45 -7.98 -10.80
N GLN A 88 16.52 -8.24 -9.89
CA GLN A 88 16.34 -9.55 -9.28
C GLN A 88 15.82 -10.58 -10.29
N ILE A 89 14.91 -10.17 -11.18
CA ILE A 89 14.42 -11.00 -12.30
C ILE A 89 15.57 -11.34 -13.27
N ARG A 90 16.41 -10.36 -13.60
CA ARG A 90 17.57 -10.56 -14.49
C ARG A 90 18.58 -11.53 -13.90
N ASP A 91 18.90 -11.38 -12.61
CA ASP A 91 19.84 -12.27 -11.93
C ASP A 91 19.32 -13.71 -11.87
N LEU A 92 18.02 -13.87 -11.58
CA LEU A 92 17.38 -15.19 -11.51
C LEU A 92 17.36 -15.91 -12.86
N GLN A 93 17.15 -15.19 -13.98
CA GLN A 93 17.28 -15.77 -15.32
C GLN A 93 18.70 -16.25 -15.63
N ASN A 94 19.72 -15.47 -15.24
CA ASN A 94 21.12 -15.86 -15.43
C ASN A 94 21.50 -17.11 -14.63
N GLN A 95 20.92 -17.30 -13.45
CA GLN A 95 21.11 -18.52 -12.66
C GLN A 95 20.48 -19.73 -13.35
N LEU A 96 19.23 -19.62 -13.82
CA LEU A 96 18.56 -20.70 -14.55
C LEU A 96 19.33 -21.12 -15.80
N GLU A 97 19.93 -20.17 -16.51
CA GLU A 97 20.75 -20.47 -17.68
C GLU A 97 22.05 -21.21 -17.33
N GLN A 98 22.69 -20.86 -16.21
CA GLN A 98 23.85 -21.57 -15.70
C GLN A 98 23.51 -22.99 -15.23
N LEU A 99 22.35 -23.19 -14.58
CA LEU A 99 21.87 -24.51 -14.19
C LEU A 99 21.58 -25.37 -15.42
N LYS A 100 20.96 -24.79 -16.46
CA LYS A 100 20.72 -25.48 -17.73
C LYS A 100 22.01 -25.85 -18.45
N LYS A 101 23.03 -24.97 -18.45
CA LYS A 101 24.35 -25.25 -19.03
C LYS A 101 25.13 -26.32 -18.26
N GLN A 102 24.94 -26.44 -16.94
CA GLN A 102 25.52 -27.53 -16.15
C GLN A 102 24.82 -28.86 -16.45
N GLN A 103 23.49 -28.88 -16.49
CA GLN A 103 22.74 -30.12 -16.78
C GLN A 103 23.10 -30.71 -18.15
N ASN A 104 23.36 -29.85 -19.14
CA ASN A 104 23.78 -30.25 -20.49
C ASN A 104 25.24 -30.71 -20.58
N GLN A 105 26.04 -30.56 -19.51
CA GLN A 105 27.43 -31.07 -19.42
C GLN A 105 27.54 -32.31 -18.51
N THR A 106 26.60 -32.55 -17.59
CA THR A 106 26.56 -33.76 -16.75
C THR A 106 25.96 -34.98 -17.48
N THR A 107 25.49 -34.83 -18.73
CA THR A 107 25.04 -35.94 -19.58
C THR A 107 26.08 -36.19 -20.69
N SER A 108 27.25 -36.72 -20.32
CA SER A 108 28.19 -37.42 -21.19
C SER A 108 28.96 -38.44 -20.37
#